data_AF-B6FXK7-F1
#
_entry.id   AF-B6FXK7-F1
#
_cell.length_a   1.000
_cell.length_b   1.000
_cell.length_c   1.000
_cell.angle_alpha   90.00
_cell.angle_beta   90.00
_cell.angle_gamma   90.00
#
_symmetry.space_group_name_H-M   'P 1'
#
loop_
_entity.id
_entity.type
_entity.pdbx_description
1 polymer ?
#
loop_
_entity_poly.entity_id
_entity_poly.type
_entity_poly.pdbx_seq_one_letter_code
_entity_poly.pdbx_strand_id
1 'polypeptide(L)'
;MQNILDNCEVVPMVNQIEFHPGYIQKDVVDFDKKHGIVVEAWSPLGRERVFKDKLLNKLAEKYGKSVAQICLAFSLQMDVVPLPKSSSVERMKQNMDIDFELEKEDFEKILNMEETGWSGLDPDKF
;
A
#
# COMPACT_ATOMS: atom_id res chain seq x y z
N MET A 1 9.65 14.19 -7.29
CA MET A 1 8.44 15.05 -7.38
C MET A 1 8.73 16.55 -7.33
N GLN A 2 9.52 17.06 -6.37
CA GLN A 2 9.79 18.52 -6.22
C GLN A 2 10.14 19.24 -7.53
N ASN A 3 11.06 18.69 -8.33
CA ASN A 3 11.44 19.29 -9.61
C ASN A 3 10.25 19.47 -10.58
N ILE A 4 9.25 18.58 -10.56
CA ILE A 4 8.05 18.72 -11.37
C ILE A 4 7.20 19.89 -10.83
N LEU A 5 7.00 19.95 -9.52
CA LEU A 5 6.21 21.01 -8.87
C LEU A 5 6.80 22.40 -9.12
N ASP A 6 8.11 22.53 -9.12
CA ASP A 6 8.80 23.81 -9.37
C ASP A 6 8.64 24.30 -10.82
N ASN A 7 8.27 23.42 -11.75
CA ASN A 7 8.26 23.68 -13.19
C ASN A 7 6.92 23.38 -13.89
N CYS A 8 5.87 23.02 -13.15
CA CYS A 8 4.57 22.71 -13.72
C CYS A 8 3.58 23.87 -13.54
N GLU A 9 2.70 24.07 -14.53
CA GLU A 9 1.52 24.94 -14.36
C GLU A 9 0.37 24.21 -13.65
N VAL A 10 0.33 22.87 -13.79
CA VAL A 10 -0.69 21.99 -13.22
C VAL A 10 -0.01 20.93 -12.39
N VAL A 11 -0.37 20.86 -11.10
CA VAL A 11 0.15 19.87 -10.15
C VAL A 11 -0.27 18.46 -10.57
N PRO A 12 0.62 17.45 -10.53
CA PRO A 12 0.24 16.06 -10.72
C PRO A 12 -0.86 15.66 -9.74
N MET A 13 -1.95 15.08 -10.24
CA MET A 13 -3.08 14.69 -9.39
C MET A 13 -2.83 13.37 -8.67
N VAL A 14 -1.96 12.53 -9.23
CA VAL A 14 -1.65 11.19 -8.74
C VAL A 14 -0.15 10.93 -8.85
N ASN A 15 0.42 10.26 -7.84
CA ASN A 15 1.74 9.63 -7.90
C ASN A 15 1.59 8.13 -7.60
N GLN A 16 1.88 7.30 -8.61
CA GLN A 16 1.76 5.84 -8.47
C GLN A 16 3.12 5.22 -8.10
N ILE A 17 3.25 4.69 -6.88
CA ILE A 17 4.51 4.18 -6.30
C ILE A 17 4.36 2.77 -5.71
N GLU A 18 5.47 2.07 -5.44
CA GLU A 18 5.39 0.74 -4.81
C GLU A 18 4.94 0.93 -3.38
N PHE A 19 3.81 0.36 -2.98
CA PHE A 19 3.35 0.57 -1.63
C PHE A 19 2.64 -0.68 -1.14
N HIS A 20 3.05 -1.18 0.02
CA HIS A 20 2.39 -2.30 0.71
C HIS A 20 2.89 -2.36 2.16
N PRO A 21 2.26 -3.16 3.04
CA PRO A 21 2.87 -3.54 4.31
C PRO A 21 4.33 -3.99 4.11
N GLY A 22 5.26 -3.39 4.86
CA GLY A 22 6.70 -3.64 4.72
C GLY A 22 7.42 -2.80 3.67
N TYR A 23 6.74 -1.89 2.96
CA TYR A 23 7.39 -0.87 2.14
C TYR A 23 6.45 0.32 1.94
N ILE A 24 6.39 1.20 2.96
CA ILE A 24 5.38 2.29 3.02
C ILE A 24 5.86 3.61 2.41
N GLN A 25 7.16 3.73 2.09
CA GLN A 25 7.77 4.95 1.51
C GLN A 25 7.30 6.25 2.19
N LYS A 26 7.37 6.30 3.52
CA LYS A 26 6.72 7.33 4.35
C LYS A 26 7.00 8.76 3.88
N ASP A 27 8.25 9.08 3.58
CA ASP A 27 8.65 10.43 3.16
C ASP A 27 8.00 10.84 1.83
N VAL A 28 7.87 9.91 0.88
CA VAL A 28 7.21 10.15 -0.42
C VAL A 28 5.71 10.33 -0.21
N VAL A 29 5.08 9.46 0.58
CA VAL A 29 3.64 9.52 0.88
C VAL A 29 3.28 10.84 1.57
N ASP A 30 4.04 11.24 2.59
CA ASP A 30 3.81 12.50 3.31
C ASP A 30 4.02 13.71 2.40
N PHE A 31 5.03 13.66 1.53
CA PHE A 31 5.29 14.71 0.55
C PHE A 31 4.11 14.87 -0.41
N ASP A 32 3.63 13.78 -1.00
CA ASP A 32 2.54 13.80 -1.98
C ASP A 32 1.25 14.31 -1.35
N LYS A 33 0.89 13.79 -0.17
CA LYS A 33 -0.29 14.24 0.59
C LYS A 33 -0.24 15.73 0.92
N LYS A 34 0.93 16.23 1.35
CA LYS A 34 1.11 17.66 1.66
C LYS A 34 0.83 18.55 0.44
N HIS A 35 1.07 18.05 -0.78
CA HIS A 35 0.85 18.79 -2.02
C HIS A 35 -0.49 18.45 -2.69
N GLY A 36 -1.38 17.70 -2.02
CA GLY A 36 -2.68 17.31 -2.58
C GLY A 36 -2.57 16.30 -3.73
N ILE A 37 -1.47 15.56 -3.79
CA ILE A 37 -1.24 14.50 -4.77
C ILE A 37 -1.73 13.19 -4.17
N VAL A 38 -2.64 12.51 -4.86
CA VAL A 38 -3.14 11.19 -4.43
C VAL A 38 -2.04 10.16 -4.64
N VAL A 39 -1.78 9.34 -3.63
CA VAL A 39 -0.85 8.22 -3.76
C VAL A 39 -1.64 7.00 -4.25
N GLU A 40 -1.16 6.38 -5.33
CA GLU A 40 -1.65 5.09 -5.82
C GLU A 40 -0.60 4.01 -5.57
N ALA A 41 -0.99 2.90 -4.94
CA ALA A 41 -0.10 1.77 -4.73
C ALA A 41 -0.06 0.87 -5.97
N TRP A 42 1.10 0.83 -6.65
CA TRP A 42 1.43 -0.30 -7.51
C TRP A 42 1.99 -1.45 -6.67
N SER A 43 1.66 -2.69 -7.08
CA SER A 43 1.97 -3.91 -6.31
C SER A 43 1.54 -3.86 -4.82
N PRO A 44 0.26 -3.56 -4.51
CA PRO A 44 -0.23 -3.44 -3.12
C PRO A 44 -0.15 -4.73 -2.30
N LEU A 45 0.15 -5.85 -2.95
CA LEU A 45 0.31 -7.16 -2.34
C LEU A 45 1.78 -7.62 -2.30
N GLY A 46 2.74 -6.74 -2.64
CA GLY A 46 4.16 -7.06 -2.72
C GLY A 46 4.47 -8.25 -3.64
N ARG A 47 3.65 -8.48 -4.67
CA ARG A 47 3.63 -9.73 -5.48
C ARG A 47 3.66 -11.01 -4.64
N GLU A 48 2.84 -11.06 -3.59
CA GLU A 48 2.73 -12.15 -2.61
C GLU A 48 3.98 -12.35 -1.73
N ARG A 49 5.05 -11.55 -1.90
CA ARG A 49 6.27 -11.66 -1.06
C ARG A 49 5.99 -11.37 0.40
N VAL A 50 5.09 -10.43 0.68
CA VAL A 50 4.66 -10.07 2.03
C VAL A 50 3.78 -11.13 2.69
N PHE A 51 3.24 -12.10 1.93
CA PHE A 51 2.28 -13.08 2.48
C PHE A 51 2.91 -14.08 3.45
N LYS A 52 4.24 -14.16 3.50
CA LYS A 52 4.96 -15.01 4.47
C LYS A 52 5.20 -14.32 5.80
N ASP A 53 4.85 -13.03 5.92
CA ASP A 53 5.04 -12.29 7.15
C ASP A 53 4.13 -12.81 8.28
N LYS A 54 4.71 -13.05 9.45
CA LYS A 54 4.00 -13.67 10.57
C LYS A 54 2.96 -12.74 11.20
N LEU A 55 3.20 -11.42 11.19
CA LEU A 55 2.24 -10.45 11.70
C LEU A 55 1.03 -10.41 10.79
N LEU A 56 1.22 -10.29 9.47
CA LEU A 56 0.12 -10.25 8.51
C LEU A 56 -0.74 -11.52 8.54
N ASN A 57 -0.14 -12.71 8.69
CA ASN A 57 -0.89 -13.95 8.83
C ASN A 57 -1.73 -13.98 10.13
N LYS A 58 -1.16 -13.54 11.26
CA LYS A 58 -1.90 -13.45 12.52
C LYS A 58 -3.08 -12.47 12.45
N LEU A 59 -2.90 -11.34 11.76
CA LEU A 59 -3.97 -10.37 11.56
C LEU A 59 -5.04 -10.95 10.61
N ALA A 60 -4.64 -11.60 9.52
CA ALA A 60 -5.57 -12.30 8.64
C ALA A 60 -6.47 -13.28 9.42
N GLU A 61 -5.89 -14.08 10.32
CA GLU A 61 -6.64 -14.94 11.24
C GLU A 61 -7.55 -14.15 12.19
N LYS A 62 -7.03 -13.10 12.86
CA LYS A 62 -7.78 -12.25 13.80
C LYS A 62 -9.04 -11.67 13.17
N TYR A 63 -8.93 -11.13 11.95
CA TYR A 63 -10.04 -10.48 11.25
C TYR A 63 -10.90 -11.46 10.43
N GLY A 64 -10.52 -12.74 10.34
CA GLY A 64 -11.19 -13.70 9.46
C GLY A 64 -11.11 -13.32 7.99
N LYS A 65 -10.01 -12.69 7.58
CA LYS A 65 -9.76 -12.15 6.24
C LYS A 65 -8.49 -12.78 5.65
N SER A 66 -8.26 -12.60 4.36
CA SER A 66 -6.98 -12.97 3.74
C SER A 66 -5.89 -11.94 3.98
N VAL A 67 -4.62 -12.34 3.89
CA VAL A 67 -3.49 -11.39 3.92
C VAL A 67 -3.63 -10.31 2.84
N ALA A 68 -4.19 -10.66 1.67
CA ALA A 68 -4.47 -9.70 0.61
C ALA A 68 -5.43 -8.60 1.10
N GLN A 69 -6.54 -8.98 1.74
CA GLN A 69 -7.51 -8.03 2.30
C GLN A 69 -6.89 -7.18 3.42
N ILE A 70 -6.01 -7.74 4.27
CA ILE A 70 -5.26 -6.95 5.26
C ILE A 70 -4.39 -5.89 4.58
N CYS A 71 -3.64 -6.24 3.53
CA CYS A 71 -2.78 -5.29 2.81
C CYS A 71 -3.59 -4.16 2.14
N LEU A 72 -4.75 -4.50 1.57
CA LEU A 72 -5.63 -3.54 0.90
C LEU A 72 -6.32 -2.61 1.90
N ALA A 73 -6.84 -3.13 3.01
CA ALA A 73 -7.43 -2.32 4.09
C ALA A 73 -6.38 -1.38 4.70
N PHE A 74 -5.15 -1.87 4.94
CA PHE A 74 -4.05 -1.05 5.41
C PHE A 74 -3.73 0.11 4.44
N SER A 75 -3.69 -0.17 3.13
CA SER A 75 -3.43 0.87 2.12
C SER A 75 -4.50 1.96 2.14
N LEU A 76 -5.78 1.56 2.22
CA LEU A 76 -6.89 2.51 2.31
C LEU A 76 -6.87 3.34 3.60
N GLN A 77 -6.57 2.74 4.76
CA GLN A 77 -6.42 3.49 6.01
C GLN A 77 -5.20 4.41 6.01
N MET A 78 -4.17 4.08 5.22
CA MET A 78 -3.05 4.97 4.92
C MET A 78 -3.41 6.04 3.90
N ASP A 79 -4.67 6.17 3.45
CA ASP A 79 -5.10 7.10 2.40
C ASP A 79 -4.25 6.96 1.12
N VAL A 80 -4.01 5.70 0.74
CA VAL A 80 -3.33 5.28 -0.48
C VAL A 80 -4.28 4.38 -1.28
N VAL A 81 -4.50 4.69 -2.56
CA VAL A 81 -5.42 3.96 -3.43
C VAL A 81 -4.74 2.68 -3.96
N PRO A 82 -5.17 1.46 -3.58
CA PRO A 82 -4.49 0.25 -4.02
C PRO A 82 -5.01 -0.26 -5.36
N LEU A 83 -4.10 -0.72 -6.23
CA LEU A 83 -4.43 -1.33 -7.53
C LEU A 83 -4.05 -2.82 -7.58
N PRO A 84 -4.79 -3.72 -6.89
CA PRO A 84 -4.48 -5.15 -6.91
C PRO A 84 -4.81 -5.76 -8.28
N LYS A 85 -3.85 -6.47 -8.85
CA LYS A 85 -4.08 -7.29 -10.05
C LYS A 85 -4.67 -8.65 -9.66
N SER A 86 -5.72 -9.07 -10.37
CA SER A 86 -6.19 -10.46 -10.36
C SER A 86 -6.74 -10.85 -11.73
N SER A 87 -6.52 -12.09 -12.15
CA SER A 87 -7.21 -12.73 -13.28
C SER A 87 -8.34 -13.67 -12.83
N SER A 88 -8.43 -13.98 -11.53
CA SER A 88 -9.49 -14.81 -10.95
C SER A 88 -10.63 -13.92 -10.44
N VAL A 89 -11.85 -14.23 -10.90
CA VAL A 89 -13.08 -13.53 -10.47
C VAL A 89 -13.30 -13.67 -8.96
N GLU A 90 -13.00 -14.84 -8.40
CA GLU A 90 -13.09 -15.08 -6.96
C GLU A 90 -12.17 -14.15 -6.19
N ARG A 91 -10.90 -14.04 -6.61
CA ARG A 91 -9.94 -13.11 -6.01
C ARG A 91 -10.33 -11.65 -6.22
N MET A 92 -10.92 -11.28 -7.36
CA MET A 92 -11.44 -9.92 -7.56
C MET A 92 -12.54 -9.60 -6.55
N LYS A 93 -13.50 -10.51 -6.34
CA LYS A 93 -14.55 -10.33 -5.32
C LYS A 93 -13.96 -10.24 -3.92
N GLN A 94 -12.99 -11.10 -3.59
CA GLN A 94 -12.32 -11.08 -2.29
C GLN A 94 -11.55 -9.76 -2.06
N ASN A 95 -10.86 -9.25 -3.08
CA ASN A 95 -10.13 -7.97 -2.99
C ASN A 95 -11.09 -6.78 -2.82
N MET A 96 -12.35 -6.90 -3.22
CA MET A 96 -13.38 -5.87 -3.00
C MET A 96 -14.07 -6.01 -1.63
N ASP A 97 -14.04 -7.18 -1.00
CA ASP A 97 -14.59 -7.43 0.34
C ASP A 97 -13.64 -6.93 1.45
N ILE A 98 -13.38 -5.63 1.42
CA ILE A 98 -12.47 -4.92 2.33
C ILE A 98 -13.17 -3.81 3.13
N ASP A 99 -14.50 -3.91 3.28
CA ASP A 99 -15.30 -3.03 4.13
C ASP A 99 -15.14 -3.40 5.62
N PHE A 100 -13.92 -3.23 6.12
CA PHE A 100 -13.56 -3.38 7.53
C PHE A 100 -12.38 -2.45 7.85
N GLU A 101 -12.18 -2.19 9.13
CA GLU A 101 -11.12 -1.31 9.62
C GLU A 101 -10.16 -2.11 10.50
N LEU A 102 -8.85 -1.92 10.28
CA LEU A 102 -7.84 -2.41 11.22
C LEU A 102 -7.89 -1.53 12.47
N GLU A 103 -7.98 -2.17 13.63
CA GLU A 103 -7.87 -1.50 14.90
C GLU A 103 -6.56 -0.72 14.98
N LYS A 104 -6.57 0.42 15.66
CA LYS A 104 -5.41 1.31 15.82
C LYS A 104 -4.14 0.55 16.20
N GLU A 105 -4.21 -0.36 17.17
CA GLU A 105 -3.04 -1.13 17.61
C GLU A 105 -2.47 -2.06 16.53
N ASP A 106 -3.32 -2.63 15.68
CA ASP A 106 -2.87 -3.51 14.60
C ASP A 106 -2.36 -2.72 13.41
N PHE A 107 -3.02 -1.62 13.08
CA PHE A 107 -2.53 -0.66 12.11
C PHE A 107 -1.13 -0.18 12.46
N GLU A 108 -0.90 0.22 13.71
CA GLU A 108 0.42 0.64 14.21
C GLU A 108 1.45 -0.49 14.14
N LYS A 109 1.07 -1.75 14.39
CA LYS A 109 1.99 -2.88 14.22
C LYS A 109 2.44 -3.04 12.76
N ILE A 110 1.51 -2.88 11.80
CA ILE A 110 1.85 -2.94 10.37
C ILE A 110 2.70 -1.73 9.97
N LEU A 111 2.35 -0.54 10.45
CA LEU A 111 3.08 0.70 10.15
C LEU A 111 4.56 0.62 10.56
N ASN A 112 4.84 -0.05 11.68
CA ASN A 112 6.18 -0.19 12.25
C ASN A 112 6.85 -1.55 11.93
N MET A 113 6.31 -2.34 11.00
CA MET A 113 6.92 -3.63 10.65
C MET A 113 8.24 -3.45 9.91
N GLU A 114 9.14 -4.44 10.03
CA GLU A 114 10.39 -4.45 9.27
C GLU A 114 10.12 -4.48 7.76
N GLU A 115 11.02 -3.85 7.00
CA GLU A 115 10.89 -3.82 5.55
C GLU A 115 10.90 -5.24 4.96
N THR A 116 9.93 -5.51 4.10
CA THR A 116 9.78 -6.81 3.44
C THR A 116 8.98 -6.68 2.17
N GLY A 117 9.27 -7.55 1.20
CA GLY A 117 8.52 -7.62 -0.06
C GLY A 117 8.79 -6.52 -1.09
N TRP A 118 9.70 -5.58 -0.81
CA TRP A 118 10.18 -4.59 -1.77
C TRP A 118 10.69 -5.26 -3.06
N SER A 119 10.36 -4.68 -4.22
CA SER A 119 10.77 -5.22 -5.51
C SER A 119 12.26 -5.08 -5.81
N GLY A 120 12.96 -4.18 -5.11
CA GLY A 120 14.33 -3.78 -5.44
C GLY A 120 14.42 -2.80 -6.63
N LEU A 121 13.29 -2.33 -7.16
CA LEU A 121 13.24 -1.29 -8.17
C LEU A 121 13.36 0.07 -7.48
N ASP A 122 14.44 0.77 -7.75
CA ASP A 122 14.76 2.08 -7.19
C ASP A 122 14.66 3.16 -8.28
N PRO A 123 13.64 4.06 -8.23
CA PRO A 123 13.42 5.06 -9.27
C PRO A 123 14.59 6.05 -9.42
N ASP A 124 15.48 6.18 -8.43
CA ASP A 124 16.64 7.08 -8.51
C ASP A 124 17.85 6.44 -9.22
N LYS A 125 17.76 5.15 -9.58
CA LYS A 125 18.83 4.37 -10.22
C LYS A 125 18.54 3.96 -11.67
N PHE A 126 17.38 4.32 -12.22
CA PHE A 126 16.97 3.98 -13.59
C PHE A 126 16.74 5.22 -14.47
#